data_AF-A0A3M8GI76-F1
#
_entry.id   AF-A0A3M8GI76-F1
#
_cell.length_a   1.000
_cell.length_b   1.000
_cell.length_c   1.000
_cell.angle_alpha   90.00
_cell.angle_beta   90.00
_cell.angle_gamma   90.00
#
_symmetry.space_group_name_H-M   'P 1'
#
loop_
_entity.id
_entity.type
_entity.pdbx_description
1 polymer ?
#
loop_
_entity_poly.entity_id
_entity_poly.type
_entity_poly.pdbx_seq_one_letter_code
_entity_poly.pdbx_strand_id
1 'polypeptide(L)'
;MTKKRFLKKWISANTLAFLIGYLLYTPIGHGITGNHGRELSANQIIAHTLALAVVALVLFSFQKNVLKHFFSISSIRIVLATVAFIGLFWVGYYQTFVPGELDYDILFAYVVLGSGLWTHKIKFNENEMKWLIAVLSFPIASFVGEVILFLIFTSFDLNMDMQNTTNDMIFWITVGVTTGILGGWISGEMIYRMLHKNKDLEKTKEVS
;
A
#
# COMPACT_ATOMS: atom_id res chain seq x y z
N MET A 1 -10.27 -20.74 7.43
CA MET A 1 -9.46 -20.77 6.18
C MET A 1 -8.04 -21.17 6.56
N THR A 2 -7.37 -22.06 5.82
CA THR A 2 -5.98 -22.45 6.14
C THR A 2 -5.00 -21.31 5.86
N LYS A 3 -3.86 -21.30 6.56
CA LYS A 3 -2.76 -20.33 6.38
C LYS A 3 -2.33 -20.18 4.94
N LYS A 4 -2.00 -21.30 4.28
CA LYS A 4 -1.56 -21.32 2.88
C LYS A 4 -2.59 -20.68 1.94
N ARG A 5 -3.88 -20.97 2.16
CA ARG A 5 -4.97 -20.41 1.34
C ARG A 5 -5.17 -18.91 1.60
N PHE A 6 -5.05 -18.47 2.86
CA PHE A 6 -5.12 -17.06 3.22
C PHE A 6 -3.98 -16.27 2.58
N LEU A 7 -2.72 -16.69 2.79
CA LEU A 7 -1.54 -16.03 2.25
C LEU A 7 -1.61 -15.92 0.73
N LYS A 8 -1.95 -17.02 0.03
CA LYS A 8 -2.12 -16.98 -1.43
C LYS A 8 -3.14 -15.93 -1.85
N LYS A 9 -4.32 -15.91 -1.24
CA LYS A 9 -5.35 -14.92 -1.56
C LYS A 9 -4.92 -13.49 -1.24
N TRP A 10 -4.28 -13.27 -0.09
CA TRP A 10 -3.86 -11.96 0.37
C TRP A 10 -2.74 -11.37 -0.51
N ILE A 11 -1.71 -12.16 -0.82
CA ILE A 11 -0.64 -11.76 -1.73
C ILE A 11 -1.21 -11.47 -3.11
N SER A 12 -1.97 -12.40 -3.71
CA SER A 12 -2.55 -12.19 -5.04
C SER A 12 -3.46 -10.96 -5.09
N ALA A 13 -4.26 -10.71 -4.05
CA ALA A 13 -5.11 -9.54 -3.99
C ALA A 13 -4.30 -8.23 -3.96
N ASN A 14 -3.26 -8.15 -3.12
CA ASN A 14 -2.41 -6.96 -3.05
C ASN A 14 -1.60 -6.78 -4.34
N THR A 15 -0.93 -7.81 -4.86
CA THR A 15 -0.14 -7.71 -6.10
C THR A 15 -1.00 -7.28 -7.29
N LEU A 16 -2.15 -7.91 -7.51
CA LEU A 16 -3.02 -7.55 -8.63
C LEU A 16 -3.59 -6.15 -8.48
N ALA A 17 -3.98 -5.77 -7.26
CA ALA A 17 -4.59 -4.46 -7.06
C ALA A 17 -3.58 -3.32 -7.14
N PHE A 18 -2.34 -3.51 -6.68
CA PHE A 18 -1.27 -2.56 -6.93
C PHE A 18 -0.93 -2.45 -8.41
N LEU A 19 -0.82 -3.59 -9.11
CA LEU A 19 -0.58 -3.59 -10.55
C LEU A 19 -1.67 -2.82 -11.30
N ILE A 20 -2.94 -3.15 -11.06
CA ILE A 20 -4.08 -2.48 -11.73
C ILE A 20 -4.17 -1.01 -11.31
N GLY A 21 -4.07 -0.72 -10.00
CA GLY A 21 -4.16 0.62 -9.47
C GLY A 21 -3.11 1.54 -10.08
N TYR A 22 -1.85 1.12 -10.08
CA TYR A 22 -0.76 1.95 -10.61
C TYR A 22 -0.68 1.97 -12.14
N LEU A 23 -1.16 0.94 -12.83
CA LEU A 23 -1.36 1.01 -14.28
C LEU A 23 -2.36 2.11 -14.66
N LEU A 24 -3.35 2.39 -13.81
CA LEU A 24 -4.31 3.48 -14.01
C LEU A 24 -3.81 4.83 -13.48
N TYR A 25 -2.87 4.83 -12.54
CA TYR A 25 -2.36 6.04 -11.91
C TYR A 25 -1.76 7.01 -12.92
N THR A 26 -0.75 6.56 -13.68
CA THR A 26 0.00 7.41 -14.60
C THR A 26 -0.88 8.03 -15.70
N PRO A 27 -1.79 7.29 -16.38
CA PRO A 27 -2.72 7.89 -17.33
C PRO A 27 -3.64 8.95 -16.72
N ILE A 28 -4.08 8.80 -15.47
CA ILE A 28 -4.95 9.77 -14.80
C ILE A 28 -4.15 10.99 -14.34
N GLY A 29 -3.02 10.76 -13.67
CA GLY A 29 -2.19 11.80 -13.06
C GLY A 29 -1.43 12.63 -14.09
N HIS A 30 -0.86 12.00 -15.11
CA HIS A 30 -0.01 12.66 -16.11
C HIS A 30 -0.64 12.73 -17.49
N GLY A 31 -1.53 11.82 -17.86
CA GLY A 31 -2.15 11.81 -19.19
C GLY A 31 -3.01 13.05 -19.46
N ILE A 32 -3.59 13.65 -18.42
CA ILE A 32 -4.44 14.85 -18.54
C ILE A 32 -3.64 16.14 -18.40
N THR A 33 -2.67 16.18 -17.47
CA THR A 33 -1.99 17.42 -17.09
C THR A 33 -0.55 17.53 -17.58
N GLY A 34 -0.05 16.50 -18.26
CA GLY A 34 1.33 16.41 -18.71
C GLY A 34 2.34 16.18 -17.58
N ASN A 35 3.60 16.24 -17.96
CA ASN A 35 4.74 16.04 -17.07
C ASN A 35 4.99 17.29 -16.20
N HIS A 36 5.66 17.11 -15.07
CA HIS A 36 6.05 18.21 -14.19
C HIS A 36 7.29 17.87 -13.37
N GLY A 37 7.93 18.92 -12.85
CA GLY A 37 8.94 18.78 -11.81
C GLY A 37 8.32 18.52 -10.44
N ARG A 38 9.01 18.91 -9.37
CA ARG A 38 8.49 18.74 -8.00
C ARG A 38 7.26 19.60 -7.74
N GLU A 39 7.26 20.86 -8.20
CA GLU A 39 6.14 21.77 -7.99
C GLU A 39 4.95 21.43 -8.89
N LEU A 40 3.76 21.35 -8.29
CA LEU A 40 2.52 21.02 -8.98
C LEU A 40 1.63 22.25 -9.12
N SER A 41 1.11 22.45 -10.32
CA SER A 41 -0.04 23.36 -10.53
C SER A 41 -1.30 22.82 -9.87
N ALA A 42 -2.30 23.68 -9.66
CA ALA A 42 -3.59 23.29 -9.08
C ALA A 42 -4.25 22.13 -9.85
N ASN A 43 -4.17 22.13 -11.19
CA ASN A 43 -4.73 21.07 -12.02
C ASN A 43 -3.98 19.73 -11.81
N GLN A 44 -2.66 19.77 -11.68
CA GLN A 44 -1.84 18.58 -11.42
C GLN A 44 -2.13 18.00 -10.03
N ILE A 45 -2.30 18.84 -9.00
CA ILE A 45 -2.72 18.38 -7.66
C ILE A 45 -4.06 17.66 -7.72
N ILE A 46 -5.04 18.21 -8.45
CA ILE A 46 -6.35 17.58 -8.63
C ILE A 46 -6.22 16.24 -9.34
N ALA A 47 -5.48 16.19 -10.45
CA ALA A 47 -5.27 14.95 -11.22
C ALA A 47 -4.59 13.86 -10.38
N HIS A 48 -3.53 14.19 -9.64
CA HIS A 48 -2.83 13.27 -8.75
C HIS A 48 -3.73 12.78 -7.63
N THR A 49 -4.51 13.67 -7.02
CA THR A 49 -5.48 13.30 -5.96
C THR A 49 -6.52 12.30 -6.48
N LEU A 50 -7.03 12.50 -7.70
CA LEU A 50 -7.97 11.58 -8.33
C LEU A 50 -7.30 10.24 -8.66
N ALA A 51 -6.08 10.26 -9.19
CA ALA A 51 -5.30 9.05 -9.47
C ALA A 51 -5.06 8.23 -8.20
N LEU A 52 -4.62 8.88 -7.11
CA LEU A 52 -4.45 8.27 -5.79
C LEU A 52 -5.77 7.67 -5.27
N ALA A 53 -6.89 8.40 -5.41
CA ALA A 53 -8.20 7.87 -5.02
C ALA A 53 -8.52 6.56 -5.77
N VAL A 54 -8.27 6.50 -7.08
CA VAL A 54 -8.48 5.28 -7.89
C VAL A 54 -7.60 4.13 -7.39
N VAL A 55 -6.30 4.37 -7.17
CA VAL A 55 -5.37 3.35 -6.63
C VAL A 55 -5.89 2.78 -5.32
N ALA A 56 -6.25 3.65 -4.37
CA ALA A 56 -6.73 3.24 -3.05
C ALA A 56 -8.05 2.46 -3.13
N LEU A 57 -9.01 2.93 -3.93
CA LEU A 57 -10.29 2.25 -4.10
C LEU A 57 -10.11 0.84 -4.68
N VAL A 58 -9.24 0.67 -5.68
CA VAL A 58 -8.91 -0.63 -6.25
C VAL A 58 -8.27 -1.53 -5.18
N LEU A 59 -7.22 -1.06 -4.51
CA LEU A 59 -6.51 -1.83 -3.48
C LEU A 59 -7.42 -2.26 -2.34
N PHE A 60 -8.14 -1.32 -1.73
CA PHE A 60 -9.00 -1.60 -0.60
C PHE A 60 -10.19 -2.50 -0.96
N SER A 61 -10.69 -2.42 -2.20
CA SER A 61 -11.74 -3.35 -2.67
C SER A 61 -11.22 -4.79 -2.75
N PHE A 62 -10.01 -4.99 -3.26
CA PHE A 62 -9.37 -6.31 -3.33
C PHE A 62 -9.04 -6.85 -1.93
N GLN A 63 -8.45 -6.02 -1.06
CA GLN A 63 -8.15 -6.41 0.32
C GLN A 63 -9.43 -6.75 1.10
N LYS A 64 -10.51 -5.95 0.98
CA LYS A 64 -11.82 -6.25 1.58
C LYS A 64 -12.35 -7.61 1.15
N ASN A 65 -12.18 -7.99 -0.11
CA ASN A 65 -12.63 -9.29 -0.61
C ASN A 65 -11.94 -10.49 0.05
N VAL A 66 -10.71 -10.32 0.54
CA VAL A 66 -10.00 -11.34 1.32
C VAL A 66 -10.42 -11.26 2.80
N LEU A 67 -10.45 -10.06 3.36
CA LEU A 67 -10.71 -9.83 4.79
C LEU A 67 -12.16 -10.07 5.21
N LYS A 68 -13.13 -10.01 4.29
CA LYS A 68 -14.56 -10.27 4.58
C LYS A 68 -14.84 -11.65 5.18
N HIS A 69 -13.90 -12.59 5.04
CA HIS A 69 -13.97 -13.91 5.67
C HIS A 69 -13.65 -13.91 7.18
N PHE A 70 -13.12 -12.80 7.71
CA PHE A 70 -12.73 -12.64 9.11
C PHE A 70 -13.40 -11.45 9.78
N PHE A 71 -13.65 -10.37 9.02
CA PHE A 71 -14.21 -9.13 9.54
C PHE A 71 -15.39 -8.66 8.68
N SER A 72 -16.42 -8.12 9.32
CA SER A 72 -17.39 -7.26 8.61
C SER A 72 -16.77 -5.88 8.40
N ILE A 73 -16.44 -5.56 7.15
CA ILE A 73 -15.86 -4.28 6.72
C ILE A 73 -16.91 -3.50 5.91
N SER A 74 -17.44 -2.45 6.51
CA SER A 74 -18.39 -1.53 5.86
C SER A 74 -17.74 -0.75 4.71
N SER A 75 -18.48 -0.44 3.66
CA SER A 75 -17.96 0.35 2.52
C SER A 75 -17.46 1.75 2.92
N ILE A 76 -18.05 2.37 3.95
CA ILE A 76 -17.54 3.65 4.49
C ILE A 76 -16.08 3.56 4.96
N ARG A 77 -15.60 2.37 5.39
CA ARG A 77 -14.20 2.19 5.79
C ARG A 77 -13.24 2.28 4.61
N ILE A 78 -13.66 1.87 3.42
CA ILE A 78 -12.87 2.05 2.21
C ILE A 78 -12.69 3.54 1.93
N VAL A 79 -13.78 4.32 2.04
CA VAL A 79 -13.74 5.78 1.83
C VAL A 79 -12.81 6.44 2.84
N LEU A 80 -12.96 6.13 4.14
CA LEU A 80 -12.11 6.68 5.19
C LEU A 80 -10.63 6.32 5.01
N ALA A 81 -10.34 5.06 4.66
CA ALA A 81 -8.97 4.62 4.39
C ALA A 81 -8.39 5.31 3.14
N THR A 82 -9.22 5.57 2.12
CA THR A 82 -8.83 6.31 0.91
C THR A 82 -8.48 7.76 1.24
N VAL A 83 -9.32 8.43 2.02
CA VAL A 83 -9.04 9.80 2.47
C VAL A 83 -7.77 9.85 3.33
N ALA A 84 -7.58 8.89 4.25
CA ALA A 84 -6.37 8.81 5.06
C ALA A 84 -5.10 8.57 4.22
N PHE A 85 -5.20 7.72 3.19
CA PHE A 85 -4.11 7.46 2.25
C PHE A 85 -3.71 8.72 1.48
N ILE A 86 -4.68 9.41 0.89
CA ILE A 86 -4.46 10.67 0.16
C ILE A 86 -3.88 11.74 1.10
N GLY A 87 -4.44 11.85 2.31
CA GLY A 87 -3.95 12.81 3.29
C GLY A 87 -2.50 12.57 3.69
N LEU A 88 -2.12 11.32 3.99
CA LEU A 88 -0.75 10.98 4.35
C LEU A 88 0.24 11.08 3.18
N PHE A 89 -0.21 10.79 1.95
CA PHE A 89 0.58 11.07 0.75
C PHE A 89 0.91 12.57 0.66
N TRP A 90 -0.09 13.45 0.73
CA TRP A 90 0.14 14.89 0.64
C TRP A 90 0.93 15.45 1.82
N VAL A 91 0.77 14.91 3.01
CA VAL A 91 1.62 15.26 4.16
C VAL A 91 3.08 14.94 3.86
N GLY A 92 3.37 13.75 3.33
CA GLY A 92 4.73 13.40 2.92
C GLY A 92 5.24 14.27 1.77
N TYR A 93 4.36 14.66 0.83
CA TYR A 93 4.74 15.50 -0.30
C TYR A 93 5.20 16.90 0.14
N TYR A 94 4.48 17.51 1.09
CA TYR A 94 4.80 18.85 1.61
C TYR A 94 5.80 18.84 2.77
N GLN A 95 6.24 17.66 3.23
CA GLN A 95 7.22 17.55 4.30
C GLN A 95 8.59 18.01 3.80
N THR A 96 9.15 19.07 4.41
CA THR A 96 10.49 19.60 4.09
C THR A 96 11.53 19.30 5.17
N PHE A 97 11.12 18.69 6.29
CA PHE A 97 11.92 18.60 7.50
C PHE A 97 12.99 17.52 7.49
N VAL A 98 12.91 16.53 6.60
CA VAL A 98 13.85 15.40 6.60
C VAL A 98 14.83 15.58 5.43
N PRO A 99 16.13 15.75 5.71
CA PRO A 99 17.15 15.90 4.67
C PRO A 99 17.39 14.58 3.93
N GLY A 100 17.63 14.68 2.62
CA GLY A 100 17.70 13.56 1.69
C GLY A 100 16.39 13.48 0.92
N GLU A 101 16.47 13.57 -0.41
CA GLU A 101 15.37 13.62 -1.39
C GLU A 101 14.55 12.30 -1.45
N LEU A 102 14.23 11.73 -0.29
CA LEU A 102 13.42 10.54 -0.13
C LEU A 102 11.95 10.87 -0.38
N ASP A 103 11.28 9.99 -1.11
CA ASP A 103 9.86 10.06 -1.42
C ASP A 103 9.00 9.67 -0.19
N TYR A 104 9.00 10.54 0.83
CA TYR A 104 8.25 10.33 2.08
C TYR A 104 6.73 10.25 1.86
N ASP A 105 6.22 10.88 0.81
CA ASP A 105 4.84 10.72 0.33
C ASP A 105 4.51 9.25 0.11
N ILE A 106 5.37 8.51 -0.60
CA ILE A 106 5.21 7.07 -0.83
C ILE A 106 5.26 6.31 0.49
N LEU A 107 6.29 6.51 1.31
CA LEU A 107 6.47 5.75 2.55
C LEU A 107 5.27 5.93 3.51
N PHE A 108 4.80 7.15 3.72
CA PHE A 108 3.65 7.40 4.60
C PHE A 108 2.35 6.87 4.02
N ALA A 109 2.13 7.00 2.72
CA ALA A 109 0.92 6.53 2.08
C ALA A 109 0.82 5.00 2.12
N TYR A 110 1.94 4.29 1.96
CA TYR A 110 1.98 2.82 1.98
C TYR A 110 1.68 2.21 3.35
N VAL A 111 1.91 2.95 4.45
CA VAL A 111 1.42 2.56 5.78
C VAL A 111 -0.10 2.37 5.76
N VAL A 112 -0.83 3.30 5.14
CA VAL A 112 -2.30 3.24 5.07
C VAL A 112 -2.76 2.15 4.11
N LEU A 113 -2.14 2.08 2.93
CA LEU A 113 -2.48 1.07 1.92
C LEU A 113 -2.34 -0.35 2.48
N GLY A 114 -1.36 -0.60 3.35
CA GLY A 114 -1.16 -1.89 3.98
C GLY A 114 -2.12 -2.22 5.12
N SER A 115 -2.63 -1.21 5.82
CA SER A 115 -3.17 -1.39 7.18
C SER A 115 -4.59 -0.84 7.40
N GLY A 116 -5.05 0.11 6.59
CA GLY A 116 -6.23 0.93 6.85
C GLY A 116 -7.55 0.16 7.03
N LEU A 117 -7.68 -1.04 6.45
CA LEU A 117 -8.90 -1.83 6.55
C LEU A 117 -9.01 -2.73 7.78
N TRP A 118 -7.90 -3.07 8.43
CA TRP A 118 -7.89 -4.10 9.49
C TRP A 118 -7.34 -3.62 10.82
N THR A 119 -6.62 -2.50 10.88
CA THR A 119 -6.03 -1.97 12.13
C THR A 119 -7.06 -1.69 13.22
N HIS A 120 -8.27 -1.25 12.86
CA HIS A 120 -9.35 -1.04 13.84
C HIS A 120 -9.98 -2.35 14.35
N LYS A 121 -9.75 -3.47 13.67
CA LYS A 121 -10.26 -4.80 14.05
C LYS A 121 -9.24 -5.61 14.84
N ILE A 122 -7.94 -5.37 14.62
CA ILE A 122 -6.85 -6.04 15.32
C ILE A 122 -6.14 -4.99 16.17
N LYS A 123 -6.37 -5.05 17.48
CA LYS A 123 -5.78 -4.07 18.41
C LYS A 123 -4.28 -4.32 18.57
N PHE A 124 -3.53 -3.23 18.66
CA PHE A 124 -2.08 -3.24 18.87
C PHE A 124 -1.67 -4.02 20.13
N ASN A 125 -2.38 -3.79 21.24
CA ASN A 125 -2.07 -4.33 22.56
C ASN A 125 -2.10 -5.87 22.69
N GLU A 126 -2.75 -6.60 21.77
CA GLU A 126 -2.82 -8.06 21.83
C GLU A 126 -1.58 -8.73 21.19
N ASN A 127 -0.87 -8.01 20.30
CA ASN A 127 0.34 -8.51 19.63
C ASN A 127 1.20 -7.41 18.98
N GLU A 128 1.72 -6.49 19.79
CA GLU A 128 2.37 -5.25 19.34
C GLU A 128 3.41 -5.45 18.25
N MET A 129 4.33 -6.39 18.44
CA MET A 129 5.40 -6.66 17.46
C MET A 129 4.86 -7.21 16.14
N LYS A 130 3.92 -8.17 16.15
CA LYS A 130 3.36 -8.70 14.90
C LYS A 130 2.51 -7.65 14.19
N TRP A 131 1.77 -6.85 14.96
CA TRP A 131 1.00 -5.74 14.43
C TRP A 131 1.94 -4.74 13.74
N LEU A 132 3.01 -4.33 14.42
CA LEU A 132 3.99 -3.39 13.89
C LEU A 132 4.67 -3.91 12.63
N ILE A 133 5.11 -5.18 12.63
CA ILE A 133 5.69 -5.82 11.44
C ILE A 133 4.68 -5.84 10.29
N ALA A 134 3.40 -6.11 10.56
CA ALA A 134 2.37 -6.13 9.53
C ALA A 134 2.10 -4.75 8.91
N VAL A 135 2.13 -3.70 9.72
CA VAL A 135 1.92 -2.33 9.25
C VAL A 135 3.15 -1.82 8.48
N LEU A 136 4.35 -2.02 9.03
CA LEU A 136 5.58 -1.53 8.44
C LEU A 136 6.04 -2.33 7.22
N SER A 137 5.51 -3.53 6.97
CA SER A 137 5.96 -4.34 5.84
C SER A 137 5.66 -3.71 4.48
N PHE A 138 4.61 -2.89 4.37
CA PHE A 138 4.27 -2.22 3.11
C PHE A 138 5.24 -1.08 2.77
N PRO A 139 5.52 -0.10 3.64
CA PRO A 139 6.52 0.93 3.34
C PRO A 139 7.94 0.36 3.20
N ILE A 140 8.29 -0.68 3.96
CA ILE A 140 9.59 -1.35 3.78
C ILE A 140 9.67 -2.00 2.39
N ALA A 141 8.59 -2.66 1.96
CA ALA A 141 8.56 -3.30 0.65
C ALA A 141 8.49 -2.31 -0.52
N SER A 142 7.89 -1.14 -0.34
CA SER A 142 7.91 -0.07 -1.35
C SER A 142 9.32 0.47 -1.54
N PHE A 143 10.02 0.75 -0.44
CA PHE A 143 11.43 1.15 -0.47
C PHE A 143 12.31 0.10 -1.16
N VAL A 144 12.11 -1.19 -0.87
CA VAL A 144 12.80 -2.27 -1.60
C VAL A 144 12.49 -2.23 -3.10
N GLY A 145 11.26 -1.90 -3.49
CA GLY A 145 10.87 -1.72 -4.88
C GLY A 145 11.59 -0.56 -5.57
N GLU A 146 11.74 0.57 -4.88
CA GLU A 146 12.52 1.73 -5.36
C GLU A 146 13.99 1.36 -5.55
N VAL A 147 14.59 0.64 -4.60
CA VAL A 147 15.98 0.15 -4.73
C VAL A 147 16.12 -0.80 -5.92
N ILE A 148 15.17 -1.72 -6.13
CA ILE A 148 15.17 -2.62 -7.30
C ILE A 148 15.12 -1.82 -8.60
N LEU A 149 14.25 -0.83 -8.67
CA LEU A 149 14.13 0.04 -9.84
C LEU A 149 15.43 0.79 -10.12
N PHE A 150 16.03 1.41 -9.10
CA PHE A 150 17.30 2.11 -9.21
C PHE A 150 18.41 1.20 -9.76
N LEU A 151 18.48 -0.04 -9.25
CA LEU A 151 19.44 -1.04 -9.73
C LEU A 151 19.18 -1.43 -11.19
N ILE A 152 17.92 -1.59 -11.60
CA ILE A 152 17.55 -1.87 -13.00
C ILE A 152 18.03 -0.72 -13.89
N PHE A 153 17.66 0.52 -13.57
CA PHE A 153 18.00 1.66 -14.42
C PHE A 153 19.51 1.87 -14.54
N THR A 154 20.23 1.75 -13.43
CA THR A 154 21.70 1.88 -13.42
C THR A 154 22.39 0.74 -14.17
N SER A 155 21.90 -0.51 -14.05
CA SER A 155 22.52 -1.67 -14.71
C SER A 155 22.33 -1.67 -16.23
N PHE A 156 21.26 -1.04 -16.72
CA PHE A 156 20.92 -0.99 -18.14
C PHE A 156 21.14 0.39 -18.78
N ASP A 157 21.80 1.32 -18.08
CA ASP A 157 22.05 2.70 -18.52
C ASP A 157 20.77 3.41 -19.01
N LEU A 158 19.68 3.21 -18.29
CA LEU A 158 18.38 3.82 -18.61
C LEU A 158 18.27 5.20 -17.94
N ASN A 159 17.68 6.15 -18.66
CA ASN A 159 17.41 7.48 -18.12
C ASN A 159 16.33 7.41 -17.03
N MET A 160 16.66 7.76 -15.78
CA MET A 160 15.72 7.87 -14.64
C MET A 160 14.89 9.16 -14.63
N ASP A 161 14.76 9.85 -15.76
CA ASP A 161 13.87 11.00 -15.87
C ASP A 161 12.42 10.57 -15.62
N MET A 162 11.97 10.79 -14.39
CA MET A 162 10.61 10.52 -13.92
C MET A 162 9.58 11.46 -14.53
N GLN A 163 10.01 12.53 -15.23
CA GLN A 163 9.12 13.31 -16.06
C GLN A 163 8.68 12.52 -17.30
N ASN A 164 9.42 11.49 -17.72
CA ASN A 164 8.95 10.61 -18.79
C ASN A 164 7.81 9.71 -18.27
N THR A 165 6.63 9.83 -18.87
CA THR A 165 5.43 9.06 -18.50
C THR A 165 5.66 7.54 -18.49
N THR A 166 6.50 7.02 -19.39
CA THR A 166 6.83 5.59 -19.42
C THR A 166 7.67 5.20 -18.21
N ASN A 167 8.66 6.02 -17.84
CA ASN A 167 9.49 5.78 -16.65
C ASN A 167 8.66 5.87 -15.37
N ASP A 168 7.78 6.86 -15.26
CA ASP A 168 6.83 6.98 -14.14
C ASP A 168 5.96 5.72 -14.01
N MET A 169 5.40 5.23 -15.11
CA MET A 169 4.61 3.99 -15.09
C MET A 169 5.45 2.77 -14.66
N ILE A 170 6.69 2.63 -15.17
CA ILE A 170 7.60 1.54 -14.78
C ILE A 170 7.92 1.62 -13.29
N PHE A 171 8.18 2.81 -12.76
CA PHE A 171 8.42 3.06 -11.35
C PHE A 171 7.24 2.55 -10.51
N TRP A 172 6.03 3.04 -10.77
CA TRP A 172 4.86 2.71 -9.95
C TRP A 172 4.49 1.23 -10.03
N ILE A 173 4.64 0.61 -11.22
CA ILE A 173 4.42 -0.83 -11.37
C ILE A 173 5.47 -1.62 -10.57
N THR A 174 6.75 -1.26 -10.66
CA THR A 174 7.84 -1.97 -9.97
C THR A 174 7.68 -1.87 -8.45
N VAL A 175 7.43 -0.67 -7.93
CA VAL A 175 7.19 -0.42 -6.51
C VAL A 175 5.92 -1.13 -6.05
N GLY A 176 4.82 -1.00 -6.81
CA GLY A 176 3.53 -1.62 -6.50
C GLY A 176 3.57 -3.15 -6.47
N VAL A 177 4.16 -3.78 -7.49
CA VAL A 177 4.29 -5.24 -7.57
C VAL A 177 5.17 -5.77 -6.44
N THR A 178 6.33 -5.14 -6.21
CA THR A 178 7.24 -5.52 -5.12
C THR A 178 6.54 -5.43 -3.76
N THR A 179 5.82 -4.34 -3.52
CA THR A 179 5.03 -4.15 -2.30
C THR A 179 3.94 -5.20 -2.16
N GLY A 180 3.18 -5.46 -3.23
CA GLY A 180 2.10 -6.43 -3.21
C GLY A 180 2.58 -7.84 -2.87
N ILE A 181 3.78 -8.21 -3.37
CA ILE A 181 4.39 -9.52 -3.09
C ILE A 181 5.00 -9.55 -1.69
N LEU A 182 6.00 -8.71 -1.42
CA LEU A 182 6.78 -8.76 -0.17
C LEU A 182 5.97 -8.24 1.02
N GLY A 183 5.39 -7.04 0.88
CA GLY A 183 4.54 -6.43 1.89
C GLY A 183 3.28 -7.27 2.14
N GLY A 184 2.66 -7.79 1.07
CA GLY A 184 1.55 -8.74 1.18
C GLY A 184 1.94 -10.02 1.93
N TRP A 185 3.09 -10.62 1.62
CA TRP A 185 3.52 -11.85 2.27
C TRP A 185 3.79 -11.67 3.78
N ILE A 186 4.59 -10.67 4.14
CA ILE A 186 4.97 -10.39 5.54
C ILE A 186 3.74 -10.00 6.36
N SER A 187 2.92 -9.05 5.87
CA SER A 187 1.70 -8.65 6.56
C SER A 187 0.70 -9.80 6.67
N GLY A 188 0.51 -10.58 5.61
CA GLY A 188 -0.38 -11.73 5.62
C GLY A 188 0.01 -12.76 6.67
N GLU A 189 1.31 -13.02 6.83
CA GLU A 189 1.82 -13.94 7.85
C GLU A 189 1.46 -13.44 9.26
N MET A 190 1.69 -12.16 9.53
CA MET A 190 1.41 -11.55 10.82
C MET A 190 -0.09 -11.47 11.11
N ILE A 191 -0.90 -11.00 10.15
CA ILE A 191 -2.36 -10.92 10.26
C ILE A 191 -2.95 -12.30 10.53
N TYR A 192 -2.52 -13.34 9.81
CA TYR A 192 -3.02 -14.70 10.04
C TYR A 192 -2.74 -15.19 11.46
N ARG A 193 -1.53 -14.93 11.98
CA ARG A 193 -1.13 -15.30 13.34
C ARG A 193 -1.97 -14.57 14.39
N MET A 194 -2.25 -13.28 14.18
CA MET A 194 -3.10 -12.48 15.09
C MET A 194 -4.55 -13.00 15.08
N LEU A 195 -5.08 -13.33 13.91
CA LEU A 195 -6.44 -13.85 13.76
C LEU A 195 -6.71 -15.20 14.43
N HIS A 196 -5.69 -16.06 14.57
CA HIS A 196 -5.88 -17.42 15.09
C HIS A 196 -5.49 -17.58 16.56
N LYS A 197 -4.64 -16.71 17.12
CA LYS A 197 -4.32 -16.73 18.57
C LYS A 197 -5.55 -16.47 19.44
N ASN A 198 -6.48 -15.62 18.98
CA ASN A 198 -7.68 -15.27 19.75
C ASN A 198 -8.66 -16.44 19.91
N LYS A 199 -8.68 -17.39 18.96
CA LYS A 199 -9.58 -18.56 19.04
C LYS A 199 -9.15 -19.58 20.09
N ASP A 200 -7.85 -19.70 20.33
CA ASP A 200 -7.33 -20.66 21.31
C ASP A 200 -7.57 -20.17 22.75
N LEU A 201 -7.59 -18.84 22.95
CA LEU A 201 -7.90 -18.19 24.22
C LEU A 201 -9.40 -18.24 24.58
N GLU A 202 -10.29 -18.14 23.58
CA GLU A 202 -11.73 -18.29 23.81
C GLU A 202 -12.09 -19.72 24.24
N LYS A 203 -11.50 -20.73 23.60
CA LYS A 203 -11.71 -22.14 23.96
C LYS A 203 -11.23 -22.49 25.37
N THR A 204 -10.17 -21.85 25.87
CA THR A 204 -9.67 -22.13 27.22
C THR A 204 -10.59 -21.58 28.31
N LYS A 205 -11.35 -20.51 28.02
CA LYS A 205 -12.32 -19.93 28.96
C LYS A 205 -13.63 -20.71 29.07
N GLU A 206 -13.98 -21.51 28.06
CA GLU A 206 -15.19 -22.36 28.10
C GLU A 206 -14.99 -23.66 28.90
N VAL A 207 -13.73 -24.03 29.18
CA VAL A 207 -13.37 -25.27 29.88
C VAL A 207 -13.00 -25.01 31.36
N SER A 208 -12.93 -23.75 31.77
CA SER A 208 -12.67 -23.30 33.16
C SER A 208 -13.94 -22.85 33.86
#